data_AF-A0AAV7S815-F1
#
_entry.id   AF-A0AAV7S815-F1
#
_cell.length_a   1.000
_cell.length_b   1.000
_cell.length_c   1.000
_cell.angle_alpha   90.00
_cell.angle_beta   90.00
_cell.angle_gamma   90.00
#
_symmetry.space_group_name_H-M   'P 1'
#
loop_
_entity.id
_entity.type
_entity.pdbx_description
1 polymer ?
#
loop_
_entity_poly.entity_id
_entity_poly.type
_entity_poly.pdbx_seq_one_letter_code
_entity_poly.pdbx_strand_id
1 'polypeptide(L)'
;MGWLWEFWRIPGFVAQANRKSPPQNKLQDVVPNMSVTRLLGQMVVGIYFGIVAVICLSSLGSFYFIALPLAVGLGVYLVASLGDQTSDLWRTMVAAFVTSPIFYGRFIGMLPITIVASATAQQCRRYKPPRTGTEENISLRLYRLGLAYLAFTAPLAYSAFYNTTVTINYIAESIGAVLDWLSVFPTLSALLEGVLLLPYHCWMLITGGRGFGTGYFREWENIYQFVHSFQQEKQEMAYKVLGLDRAAKPEDIQYTYRELVKLWHPDHNRHRVQEAEQRFIEIQEAYETLTHMRKSKPT
;
A
#
# COMPACT_ATOMS: atom_id res chain seq x y z
N MET A 1 -8.17 6.80 -12.36
CA MET A 1 -9.20 7.84 -12.18
C MET A 1 -8.74 9.12 -11.46
N GLY A 2 -7.48 9.26 -11.01
CA GLY A 2 -7.00 10.47 -10.31
C GLY A 2 -6.71 11.70 -11.21
N TRP A 3 -6.10 11.49 -12.38
CA TRP A 3 -5.71 12.60 -13.28
C TRP A 3 -6.89 13.35 -13.91
N LEU A 4 -8.01 12.66 -14.15
CA LEU A 4 -9.23 13.28 -14.68
C LEU A 4 -9.89 14.23 -13.68
N TRP A 5 -9.76 13.95 -12.38
CA TRP A 5 -10.32 14.81 -11.33
C TRP A 5 -9.55 16.13 -11.19
N GLU A 6 -8.27 16.13 -11.55
CA GLU A 6 -7.41 17.30 -11.50
C GLU A 6 -7.81 18.37 -12.52
N PHE A 7 -8.38 17.94 -13.66
CA PHE A 7 -8.90 18.82 -14.71
C PHE A 7 -10.02 19.75 -14.18
N TRP A 8 -10.84 19.25 -13.25
CA TRP A 8 -11.90 20.03 -12.60
C TRP A 8 -11.40 21.00 -11.52
N ARG A 9 -10.16 20.83 -11.06
CA ARG A 9 -9.52 21.69 -10.04
C ARG A 9 -8.71 22.84 -10.64
N ILE A 10 -8.36 22.77 -11.93
CA ILE A 10 -7.60 23.80 -12.66
C ILE A 10 -8.19 25.21 -12.50
N PRO A 11 -9.51 25.44 -12.63
CA PRO A 11 -10.08 26.79 -12.47
C PRO A 11 -9.83 27.37 -11.07
N GLY A 12 -9.86 26.52 -10.04
CA GLY A 12 -9.57 26.91 -8.66
C GLY A 12 -8.10 27.31 -8.45
N PHE A 13 -7.17 26.58 -9.08
CA PHE A 13 -5.75 26.93 -9.05
C PHE A 13 -5.44 28.22 -9.79
N VAL A 14 -6.10 28.46 -10.94
CA VAL A 14 -5.99 29.72 -11.67
C VAL A 14 -6.58 30.89 -10.85
N ALA A 15 -7.73 30.69 -10.20
CA ALA A 15 -8.33 31.70 -9.33
C ALA A 15 -7.47 32.00 -8.10
N GLN A 16 -6.79 31.01 -7.52
CA GLN A 16 -5.84 31.20 -6.42
C GLN A 16 -4.57 31.92 -6.87
N ALA A 17 -4.02 31.56 -8.02
CA ALA A 17 -2.85 32.24 -8.60
C ALA A 17 -3.14 33.71 -8.95
N ASN A 18 -4.38 34.04 -9.31
CA ASN A 18 -4.81 35.39 -9.68
C ASN A 18 -5.22 36.27 -8.48
N ARG A 19 -5.44 35.70 -7.28
CA ARG A 19 -5.76 36.51 -6.08
C ARG A 19 -4.46 37.12 -5.53
N LYS A 20 -4.38 38.45 -5.48
CA LYS A 20 -3.36 39.17 -4.69
C LYS A 20 -3.46 38.72 -3.24
N SER A 21 -2.34 38.21 -2.69
CA SER A 21 -2.28 37.63 -1.35
C SER A 21 -2.81 38.60 -0.28
N PRO A 22 -3.57 38.14 0.72
CA PRO A 22 -3.96 38.96 1.87
C PRO A 22 -2.73 39.42 2.67
N PRO A 23 -2.80 40.54 3.41
CA PRO A 23 -1.64 41.16 4.05
C PRO A 23 -0.92 40.25 5.06
N GLN A 24 0.41 40.37 5.01
CA GLN A 24 1.50 39.52 5.51
C GLN A 24 1.41 39.00 6.96
N ASN A 25 0.85 39.77 7.90
CA ASN A 25 1.03 39.51 9.34
C ASN A 25 -0.07 38.66 9.99
N LYS A 26 -1.17 38.35 9.30
CA LYS A 26 -2.30 37.61 9.92
C LYS A 26 -2.38 36.13 9.57
N LEU A 27 -1.67 35.64 8.54
CA LEU A 27 -1.75 34.23 8.12
C LEU A 27 -0.54 33.38 8.51
N GLN A 28 0.61 33.96 8.84
CA GLN A 28 1.81 33.18 9.21
C GLN A 28 1.64 32.47 10.56
N ASP A 29 0.89 33.07 11.49
CA ASP A 29 0.59 32.50 12.81
C ASP A 29 -0.65 31.60 12.83
N VAL A 30 -1.41 31.55 11.73
CA VAL A 30 -2.64 30.75 11.64
C VAL A 30 -2.31 29.37 11.10
N VAL A 31 -2.46 28.37 11.95
CA VAL A 31 -2.28 26.97 11.56
C VAL A 31 -3.41 26.57 10.58
N PRO A 32 -3.10 26.04 9.38
CA PRO A 32 -4.13 25.63 8.42
C PRO A 32 -5.06 24.54 8.98
N ASN A 33 -6.22 24.32 8.37
CA ASN A 33 -7.08 23.20 8.76
C ASN A 33 -6.49 21.85 8.31
N MET A 34 -6.68 20.82 9.14
CA MET A 34 -6.33 19.44 8.81
C MET A 34 -7.15 18.96 7.61
N SER A 35 -6.47 18.48 6.57
CA SER A 35 -7.14 17.87 5.42
C SER A 35 -6.89 16.37 5.42
N VAL A 36 -7.95 15.59 5.60
CA VAL A 36 -7.90 14.11 5.56
C VAL A 36 -7.39 13.63 4.20
N THR A 37 -7.77 14.30 3.11
CA THR A 37 -7.29 13.95 1.75
C THR A 37 -5.78 14.15 1.61
N ARG A 38 -5.21 15.14 2.30
CA ARG A 38 -3.77 15.39 2.30
C ARG A 38 -3.02 14.36 3.15
N LEU A 39 -3.57 14.00 4.31
CA LEU A 39 -3.01 12.95 5.16
C LEU A 39 -2.99 11.60 4.43
N LEU A 40 -4.09 11.23 3.78
CA LEU A 40 -4.16 10.01 2.97
C LEU A 40 -3.16 10.05 1.80
N GLY A 41 -3.06 11.19 1.11
CA GLY A 41 -2.06 11.38 0.05
C GLY A 41 -0.63 11.24 0.56
N GLN A 42 -0.30 11.79 1.74
CA GLN A 42 1.02 11.67 2.36
C GLN A 42 1.37 10.22 2.66
N MET A 43 0.41 9.45 3.19
CA MET A 43 0.61 8.04 3.46
C MET A 43 0.84 7.25 2.18
N VAL A 44 -0.01 7.42 1.17
CA VAL A 44 0.09 6.70 -0.10
C VAL A 44 1.42 7.01 -0.80
N VAL A 45 1.81 8.28 -0.89
CA VAL A 45 3.06 8.66 -1.58
C VAL A 45 4.29 8.29 -0.78
N GLY A 46 4.25 8.38 0.56
CA GLY A 46 5.36 7.91 1.41
C GLY A 46 5.59 6.40 1.30
N ILE A 47 4.49 5.61 1.31
CA ILE A 47 4.53 4.16 1.06
C ILE A 47 5.09 3.87 -0.34
N TYR A 48 4.64 4.62 -1.34
CA TYR A 48 5.15 4.43 -2.69
C TYR A 48 6.66 4.70 -2.80
N PHE A 49 7.14 5.81 -2.24
CA PHE A 49 8.55 6.19 -2.30
C PHE A 49 9.46 5.19 -1.60
N GLY A 50 9.08 4.65 -0.45
CA GLY A 50 9.92 3.64 0.18
C GLY A 50 9.81 2.26 -0.50
N ILE A 51 8.71 1.88 -1.17
CA ILE A 51 8.68 0.67 -2.01
C ILE A 51 9.67 0.82 -3.16
N VAL A 52 9.66 1.97 -3.85
CA VAL A 52 10.64 2.28 -4.90
C VAL A 52 12.06 2.22 -4.33
N ALA A 53 12.29 2.77 -3.14
CA ALA A 53 13.60 2.72 -2.51
C ALA A 53 14.03 1.29 -2.16
N VAL A 54 13.13 0.43 -1.68
CA VAL A 54 13.41 -0.99 -1.44
C VAL A 54 13.81 -1.68 -2.75
N ILE A 55 13.05 -1.44 -3.82
CA ILE A 55 13.34 -2.05 -5.13
C ILE A 55 14.70 -1.60 -5.66
N CYS A 56 15.02 -0.31 -5.58
CA CYS A 56 16.20 0.25 -6.22
C CYS A 56 17.47 0.24 -5.34
N LEU A 57 17.32 0.36 -4.02
CA LEU A 57 18.44 0.59 -3.10
C LEU A 57 18.60 -0.49 -2.01
N SER A 58 17.80 -1.56 -2.01
CA SER A 58 17.92 -2.67 -1.04
C SER A 58 19.30 -3.33 -1.00
N SER A 59 20.08 -3.23 -2.08
CA SER A 59 21.46 -3.74 -2.16
C SER A 59 22.45 -3.00 -1.23
N LEU A 60 22.10 -1.83 -0.70
CA LEU A 60 22.95 -1.08 0.21
C LEU A 60 22.91 -1.68 1.62
N GLY A 61 24.08 -1.99 2.21
CA GLY A 61 24.17 -2.60 3.56
C GLY A 61 23.52 -1.78 4.69
N SER A 62 23.41 -0.46 4.53
CA SER A 62 22.75 0.45 5.49
C SER A 62 21.40 0.98 4.99
N PHE A 63 20.77 0.29 4.04
CA PHE A 63 19.53 0.72 3.38
C PHE A 63 18.42 1.08 4.38
N TYR A 64 18.13 0.19 5.32
CA TYR A 64 17.03 0.38 6.28
C TYR A 64 17.23 1.56 7.23
N PHE A 65 18.49 1.91 7.56
CA PHE A 65 18.81 3.01 8.46
C PHE A 65 18.84 4.37 7.77
N ILE A 66 19.19 4.41 6.49
CA ILE A 66 19.48 5.67 5.79
C ILE A 66 18.52 5.87 4.64
N ALA A 67 18.55 4.99 3.64
CA ALA A 67 17.83 5.18 2.39
C ALA A 67 16.31 5.04 2.55
N LEU A 68 15.84 4.09 3.36
CA LEU A 68 14.42 3.87 3.59
C LEU A 68 13.72 5.07 4.30
N PRO A 69 14.15 5.52 5.50
CA PRO A 69 13.51 6.66 6.17
C PRO A 69 13.65 7.96 5.39
N LEU A 70 14.77 8.15 4.68
CA LEU A 70 14.97 9.28 3.77
C LEU A 70 13.92 9.28 2.65
N ALA A 71 13.77 8.16 1.94
CA ALA A 71 12.82 8.05 0.82
C ALA A 71 11.37 8.24 1.28
N VAL A 72 10.97 7.55 2.36
CA VAL A 72 9.61 7.64 2.91
C VAL A 72 9.31 9.06 3.36
N GLY A 73 10.19 9.67 4.15
CA GLY A 73 9.93 11.01 4.66
C GLY A 73 10.01 12.09 3.57
N LEU A 74 10.81 11.90 2.50
CA LEU A 74 10.79 12.78 1.34
C LEU A 74 9.48 12.65 0.56
N GLY A 75 8.96 11.44 0.40
CA GLY A 75 7.64 11.19 -0.21
C GLY A 75 6.51 11.86 0.58
N VAL A 76 6.52 11.73 1.91
CA VAL A 76 5.57 12.41 2.80
C VAL A 76 5.71 13.93 2.69
N TYR A 77 6.93 14.45 2.70
CA TYR A 77 7.21 15.88 2.60
C TYR A 77 6.76 16.47 1.25
N LEU A 78 6.94 15.72 0.16
CA LEU A 78 6.50 16.12 -1.17
C LEU A 78 5.01 16.48 -1.16
N VAL A 79 4.18 15.60 -0.61
CA VAL A 79 2.72 15.83 -0.50
C VAL A 79 2.40 16.93 0.52
N ALA A 80 3.14 16.99 1.63
CA ALA A 80 2.99 18.04 2.62
C ALA A 80 3.24 19.45 2.03
N SER A 81 4.14 19.54 1.05
CA SER A 81 4.53 20.76 0.36
C SER A 81 3.65 21.12 -0.85
N LEU A 82 2.55 20.40 -1.12
CA LEU A 82 1.66 20.72 -2.23
C LEU A 82 0.79 21.96 -1.96
N GLY A 83 0.64 22.81 -2.99
CA GLY A 83 -0.17 24.04 -2.92
C GLY A 83 0.43 25.12 -2.01
N ASP A 84 -0.44 25.83 -1.28
CA ASP A 84 -0.10 26.97 -0.43
C ASP A 84 0.43 26.59 0.97
N GLN A 85 0.43 25.29 1.28
CA GLN A 85 0.86 24.75 2.57
C GLN A 85 2.21 24.03 2.43
N THR A 86 2.99 24.04 3.50
CA THR A 86 4.24 23.30 3.66
C THR A 86 4.35 22.76 5.08
N SER A 87 5.28 21.86 5.30
CA SER A 87 5.62 21.37 6.65
C SER A 87 7.11 21.59 6.93
N ASP A 88 7.53 21.48 8.18
CA ASP A 88 8.95 21.54 8.52
C ASP A 88 9.67 20.23 8.09
N LEU A 89 10.44 20.28 7.00
CA LEU A 89 11.20 19.14 6.45
C LEU A 89 12.08 18.44 7.50
N TRP A 90 12.74 19.23 8.35
CA TRP A 90 13.64 18.69 9.36
C TRP A 90 12.89 17.81 10.37
N ARG A 91 11.73 18.26 10.84
CA ARG A 91 10.94 17.53 11.83
C ARG A 91 10.35 16.24 11.24
N THR A 92 9.89 16.29 9.98
CA THR A 92 9.38 15.11 9.29
C THR A 92 10.49 14.09 9.02
N MET A 93 11.70 14.55 8.67
CA MET A 93 12.88 13.70 8.53
C MET A 93 13.28 13.06 9.85
N VAL A 94 13.46 13.83 10.92
CA VAL A 94 13.82 13.29 12.24
C VAL A 94 12.81 12.24 12.69
N ALA A 95 11.52 12.49 12.50
CA ALA A 95 10.47 11.53 12.82
C ALA A 95 10.62 10.20 12.05
N ALA A 96 10.90 10.27 10.75
CA ALA A 96 11.14 9.08 9.93
C ALA A 96 12.39 8.31 10.37
N PHE A 97 13.49 9.01 10.65
CA PHE A 97 14.76 8.42 11.08
C PHE A 97 14.70 7.82 12.49
N VAL A 98 13.99 8.44 13.43
CA VAL A 98 13.82 7.90 14.79
C VAL A 98 12.94 6.66 14.78
N THR A 99 11.96 6.60 13.88
CA THR A 99 11.04 5.45 13.78
C THR A 99 11.68 4.25 13.08
N SER A 100 12.65 4.47 12.19
CA SER A 100 13.27 3.40 11.38
C SER A 100 13.94 2.29 12.22
N PRO A 101 14.81 2.57 13.21
CA PRO A 101 15.50 1.55 14.00
C PRO A 101 14.56 0.62 14.78
N ILE A 102 13.38 1.10 15.18
CA ILE A 102 12.40 0.35 15.97
C ILE A 102 11.85 -0.84 15.17
N PHE A 103 11.78 -0.71 13.85
CA PHE A 103 11.21 -1.72 12.95
C PHE A 103 12.25 -2.29 11.98
N TYR A 104 13.51 -2.36 12.43
CA TYR A 104 14.63 -2.85 11.64
C TYR A 104 14.38 -4.25 11.07
N GLY A 105 14.79 -4.45 9.81
CA GLY A 105 14.76 -5.76 9.13
C GLY A 105 13.36 -6.29 8.80
N ARG A 106 12.29 -5.52 9.08
CA ARG A 106 10.91 -5.88 8.72
C ARG A 106 10.39 -4.95 7.65
N PHE A 107 9.85 -5.51 6.57
CA PHE A 107 9.18 -4.77 5.51
C PHE A 107 8.03 -3.88 6.03
N ILE A 108 7.34 -4.36 7.07
CA ILE A 108 6.28 -3.63 7.79
C ILE A 108 6.78 -2.29 8.36
N GLY A 109 8.10 -2.12 8.60
CA GLY A 109 8.67 -0.89 9.14
C GLY A 109 8.38 0.36 8.31
N MET A 110 8.10 0.21 7.02
CA MET A 110 7.64 1.31 6.17
C MET A 110 6.35 1.97 6.68
N LEU A 111 5.35 1.18 7.12
CA LEU A 111 4.04 1.71 7.49
C LEU A 111 4.13 2.60 8.74
N PRO A 112 4.74 2.18 9.86
CA PRO A 112 4.96 3.05 11.01
C PRO A 112 5.79 4.30 10.67
N ILE A 113 6.87 4.17 9.89
CA ILE A 113 7.69 5.33 9.48
C ILE A 113 6.82 6.34 8.74
N THR A 114 6.01 5.87 7.80
CA THR A 114 5.11 6.72 7.00
C THR A 114 4.05 7.39 7.88
N ILE A 115 3.43 6.63 8.78
CA ILE A 115 2.38 7.14 9.68
C ILE A 115 2.95 8.22 10.60
N VAL A 116 4.09 7.95 11.24
CA VAL A 116 4.74 8.88 12.17
C VAL A 116 5.24 10.13 11.44
N ALA A 117 5.85 9.98 10.26
CA ALA A 117 6.28 11.10 9.44
C ALA A 117 5.08 11.95 8.97
N SER A 118 3.98 11.32 8.57
CA SER A 118 2.76 12.01 8.13
C SER A 118 2.08 12.75 9.27
N ALA A 119 1.97 12.12 10.44
CA ALA A 119 1.45 12.76 11.65
C ALA A 119 2.29 13.98 12.06
N THR A 120 3.62 13.83 12.02
CA THR A 120 4.55 14.94 12.33
C THR A 120 4.44 16.07 11.29
N ALA A 121 4.28 15.74 10.01
CA ALA A 121 4.07 16.71 8.93
C ALA A 121 2.78 17.51 9.13
N GLN A 122 1.71 16.84 9.59
CA GLN A 122 0.44 17.48 9.90
C GLN A 122 0.50 18.34 11.17
N GLN A 123 1.28 17.95 12.17
CA GLN A 123 1.48 18.75 13.39
C GLN A 123 2.32 20.01 13.11
N CYS A 124 3.30 19.92 12.20
CA CYS A 124 4.22 21.01 11.86
C CYS A 124 3.84 21.72 10.55
N ARG A 125 2.53 21.90 10.29
CA ARG A 125 2.02 22.51 9.06
C ARG A 125 2.03 24.04 9.11
N ARG A 126 2.45 24.68 8.02
CA ARG A 126 2.62 26.14 7.87
C ARG A 126 2.20 26.59 6.48
N TYR A 127 1.76 27.83 6.35
CA TYR A 127 1.56 28.43 5.03
C TYR A 127 2.91 28.78 4.40
N LYS A 128 3.04 28.62 3.08
CA LYS A 128 4.25 29.04 2.36
C LYS A 128 4.38 30.57 2.41
N PRO A 129 5.62 31.09 2.49
CA PRO A 129 5.82 32.52 2.35
C PRO A 129 5.36 32.98 0.96
N PRO A 130 4.76 34.17 0.83
CA PRO A 130 4.35 34.71 -0.46
C PRO A 130 5.58 34.79 -1.38
N ARG A 131 5.41 34.33 -2.62
CA ARG A 131 6.46 34.40 -3.65
C ARG A 131 6.85 35.86 -3.88
N THR A 132 8.03 36.25 -3.41
CA THR A 132 8.66 37.52 -3.79
C THR A 132 9.07 37.42 -5.26
N GLY A 133 8.61 38.38 -6.05
CA GLY A 133 8.54 38.30 -7.50
C GLY A 133 9.87 37.99 -8.20
N THR A 134 9.85 36.92 -8.98
CA THR A 134 10.55 36.82 -10.27
C THR A 134 9.78 35.76 -11.02
N GLU A 135 9.19 36.11 -12.16
CA GLU A 135 8.49 35.14 -13.00
C GLU A 135 9.53 34.14 -13.51
N GLU A 136 9.64 32.99 -12.83
CA GLU A 136 10.52 31.92 -13.28
C GLU A 136 10.07 31.47 -14.68
N ASN A 137 11.01 31.52 -15.63
CA ASN A 137 10.82 31.06 -17.00
C ASN A 137 10.18 29.66 -17.03
N ILE A 138 9.17 29.48 -17.87
CA ILE A 138 8.43 28.22 -18.04
C ILE A 138 9.38 27.06 -18.35
N SER A 139 10.43 27.33 -19.13
CA SER A 139 11.49 26.37 -19.45
C SER A 139 12.21 25.82 -18.22
N LEU A 140 12.46 26.66 -17.21
CA LEU A 140 13.10 26.24 -15.96
C LEU A 140 12.17 25.34 -15.14
N ARG A 141 10.87 25.62 -15.16
CA ARG A 141 9.86 24.78 -14.49
C ARG A 141 9.75 23.42 -15.16
N LEU A 142 9.65 23.41 -16.49
CA LEU A 142 9.61 22.18 -17.28
C LEU A 142 10.90 21.36 -17.14
N TYR A 143 12.06 22.02 -17.08
CA TYR A 143 13.35 21.37 -16.83
C TYR A 143 13.39 20.69 -15.46
N ARG A 144 13.01 21.40 -14.38
CA ARG A 144 12.95 20.81 -13.03
C ARG A 144 11.94 19.65 -12.96
N LEU A 145 10.81 19.77 -13.65
CA LEU A 145 9.79 18.72 -13.72
C LEU A 145 10.29 17.50 -14.50
N GLY A 146 10.97 17.72 -15.63
CA GLY A 146 11.63 16.67 -16.40
C GLY A 146 12.75 15.97 -15.61
N LEU A 147 13.56 16.73 -14.87
CA LEU A 147 14.59 16.17 -13.99
C LEU A 147 13.96 15.33 -12.86
N ALA A 148 12.89 15.82 -12.24
CA ALA A 148 12.16 15.08 -11.21
C ALA A 148 11.54 13.79 -11.79
N TYR A 149 10.96 13.86 -12.98
CA TYR A 149 10.43 12.69 -13.68
C TYR A 149 11.52 11.68 -14.01
N LEU A 150 12.69 12.12 -14.48
CA LEU A 150 13.80 11.24 -14.82
C LEU A 150 14.43 10.61 -13.58
N ALA A 151 14.62 11.39 -12.50
CA ALA A 151 15.09 10.87 -11.22
C ALA A 151 14.12 9.82 -10.63
N PHE A 152 12.84 9.93 -10.95
CA PHE A 152 11.80 9.02 -10.47
C PHE A 152 11.67 7.75 -11.34
N THR A 153 11.72 7.91 -12.67
CA THR A 153 11.46 6.81 -13.62
C THR A 153 12.72 6.03 -14.01
N ALA A 154 13.90 6.64 -14.00
CA ALA A 154 15.14 5.97 -14.38
C ALA A 154 15.53 4.83 -13.42
N PRO A 155 15.42 4.96 -12.07
CA PRO A 155 15.70 3.86 -11.16
C PRO A 155 14.70 2.69 -11.29
N LEU A 156 13.42 3.01 -11.50
CA LEU A 156 12.36 2.02 -11.74
C LEU A 156 12.55 1.27 -13.06
N ALA A 157 12.91 2.00 -14.13
CA ALA A 157 13.26 1.40 -15.40
C ALA A 157 14.51 0.52 -15.26
N TYR A 158 15.55 1.02 -14.59
CA TYR A 158 16.78 0.26 -14.35
C TYR A 158 16.53 -1.03 -13.56
N SER A 159 15.72 -1.00 -12.49
CA SER A 159 15.35 -2.22 -11.75
C SER A 159 14.51 -3.17 -12.60
N ALA A 160 13.57 -2.65 -13.38
CA ALA A 160 12.71 -3.46 -14.24
C ALA A 160 13.49 -4.15 -15.37
N PHE A 161 14.54 -3.52 -15.91
CA PHE A 161 15.33 -4.09 -17.00
C PHE A 161 16.54 -4.91 -16.55
N TYR A 162 17.17 -4.60 -15.41
CA TYR A 162 18.43 -5.22 -15.01
C TYR A 162 18.28 -6.32 -13.95
N ASN A 163 17.18 -6.35 -13.20
CA ASN A 163 17.03 -7.25 -12.06
C ASN A 163 15.62 -7.85 -11.96
N THR A 164 15.10 -8.40 -13.06
CA THR A 164 13.73 -8.94 -13.17
C THR A 164 13.43 -9.94 -12.06
N THR A 165 14.29 -10.92 -11.80
CA THR A 165 14.05 -11.98 -10.80
C THR A 165 13.99 -11.46 -9.36
N VAL A 166 14.90 -10.56 -8.98
CA VAL A 166 14.94 -9.96 -7.65
C VAL A 166 13.80 -8.97 -7.46
N THR A 167 13.51 -8.14 -8.47
CA THR A 167 12.38 -7.20 -8.43
C THR A 167 11.05 -7.94 -8.31
N ILE A 168 10.94 -9.10 -8.96
CA ILE A 168 9.75 -9.95 -8.93
C ILE A 168 9.58 -10.62 -7.58
N ASN A 169 10.64 -11.22 -7.02
CA ASN A 169 10.58 -11.79 -5.68
C ASN A 169 10.24 -10.71 -4.63
N TYR A 170 10.82 -9.51 -4.75
CA TYR A 170 10.49 -8.41 -3.85
C TYR A 170 9.06 -7.89 -4.01
N ILE A 171 8.55 -7.78 -5.25
CA ILE A 171 7.14 -7.40 -5.48
C ILE A 171 6.22 -8.47 -4.90
N ALA A 172 6.53 -9.75 -5.09
CA ALA A 172 5.75 -10.85 -4.57
C ALA A 172 5.74 -10.85 -3.03
N GLU A 173 6.90 -10.72 -2.39
CA GLU A 173 7.04 -10.57 -0.93
C GLU A 173 6.34 -9.30 -0.41
N SER A 174 6.40 -8.19 -1.15
CA SER A 174 5.71 -6.94 -0.79
C SER A 174 4.19 -7.12 -0.81
N ILE A 175 3.67 -7.81 -1.83
CA ILE A 175 2.25 -8.15 -1.93
C ILE A 175 1.87 -9.10 -0.79
N GLY A 176 2.67 -10.13 -0.52
CA GLY A 176 2.46 -11.07 0.59
C GLY A 176 2.38 -10.39 1.94
N ALA A 177 3.36 -9.54 2.28
CA ALA A 177 3.39 -8.81 3.55
C ALA A 177 2.23 -7.81 3.71
N VAL A 178 1.80 -7.18 2.61
CA VAL A 178 0.64 -6.28 2.62
C VAL A 178 -0.65 -7.07 2.83
N LEU A 179 -0.79 -8.23 2.20
CA LEU A 179 -1.94 -9.13 2.38
C LEU A 179 -1.97 -9.73 3.80
N ASP A 180 -0.83 -10.16 4.33
CA ASP A 180 -0.71 -10.65 5.70
C ASP A 180 -1.06 -9.55 6.72
N TRP A 181 -0.62 -8.32 6.49
CA TRP A 181 -0.99 -7.20 7.35
C TRP A 181 -2.48 -6.83 7.22
N LEU A 182 -3.04 -6.94 6.02
CA LEU A 182 -4.46 -6.73 5.74
C LEU A 182 -5.36 -7.90 6.15
N SER A 183 -4.80 -9.05 6.54
CA SER A 183 -5.58 -10.19 7.06
C SER A 183 -6.44 -9.82 8.27
N VAL A 184 -6.02 -8.81 9.04
CA VAL A 184 -6.81 -8.21 10.14
C VAL A 184 -8.15 -7.64 9.65
N PHE A 185 -8.26 -7.29 8.36
CA PHE A 185 -9.46 -6.76 7.71
C PHE A 185 -9.87 -7.66 6.52
N PRO A 186 -10.68 -8.71 6.76
CA PRO A 186 -10.96 -9.78 5.78
C PRO A 186 -11.51 -9.27 4.44
N THR A 187 -12.38 -8.27 4.48
CA THR A 187 -13.03 -7.69 3.29
C THR A 187 -12.08 -6.88 2.42
N LEU A 188 -11.12 -6.19 3.04
CA LEU A 188 -10.15 -5.35 2.33
C LEU A 188 -9.04 -6.21 1.71
N SER A 189 -8.60 -7.27 2.41
CA SER A 189 -7.69 -8.28 1.86
C SER A 189 -8.29 -8.94 0.62
N ALA A 190 -9.53 -9.44 0.72
CA ALA A 190 -10.21 -10.10 -0.40
C ALA A 190 -10.38 -9.19 -1.62
N LEU A 191 -10.68 -7.90 -1.41
CA LEU A 191 -10.78 -6.92 -2.49
C LEU A 191 -9.41 -6.69 -3.15
N LEU A 192 -8.36 -6.47 -2.35
CA LEU A 192 -7.01 -6.26 -2.85
C LEU A 192 -6.50 -7.46 -3.65
N GLU A 193 -6.70 -8.67 -3.13
CA GLU A 193 -6.39 -9.95 -3.80
C GLU A 193 -7.12 -10.05 -5.14
N GLY A 194 -8.43 -9.76 -5.15
CA GLY A 194 -9.25 -9.76 -6.36
C GLY A 194 -8.75 -8.75 -7.40
N VAL A 195 -8.37 -7.55 -6.98
CA VAL A 195 -7.82 -6.50 -7.86
C VAL A 195 -6.44 -6.88 -8.40
N LEU A 196 -5.59 -7.50 -7.57
CA LEU A 196 -4.25 -7.96 -7.96
C LEU A 196 -4.31 -9.08 -9.00
N LEU A 197 -5.30 -9.97 -8.91
CA LEU A 197 -5.49 -11.10 -9.83
C LEU A 197 -6.36 -10.75 -11.06
N LEU A 198 -7.05 -9.60 -11.05
CA LEU A 198 -7.91 -9.16 -12.16
C LEU A 198 -7.17 -9.09 -13.51
N PRO A 199 -5.93 -8.54 -13.60
CA PRO A 199 -5.17 -8.55 -14.85
C PRO A 199 -4.92 -9.97 -15.39
N TYR A 200 -4.69 -10.94 -14.49
CA TYR A 200 -4.50 -12.34 -14.86
C TYR A 200 -5.79 -12.97 -15.38
N HIS A 201 -6.92 -12.76 -14.70
CA HIS A 201 -8.21 -13.26 -15.18
C HIS A 201 -8.61 -12.65 -16.53
N CYS A 202 -8.40 -11.35 -16.71
CA CYS A 202 -8.59 -10.68 -18.00
C CYS A 202 -7.67 -11.27 -19.07
N TRP A 203 -6.41 -11.54 -18.74
CA TRP A 203 -5.45 -12.14 -19.67
C TRP A 203 -5.85 -13.57 -20.06
N MET A 204 -6.22 -14.41 -19.10
CA MET A 204 -6.66 -15.79 -19.32
C MET A 204 -7.92 -15.86 -20.21
N LEU A 205 -8.84 -14.90 -20.03
CA LEU A 205 -10.01 -14.72 -20.90
C LEU A 205 -9.63 -14.33 -22.33
N ILE A 206 -8.59 -13.50 -22.50
CA ILE A 206 -8.14 -13.02 -23.83
C ILE A 206 -7.33 -14.09 -24.57
N THR A 207 -6.49 -14.87 -23.88
CA THR A 207 -5.60 -15.86 -24.51
C THR A 207 -6.17 -17.27 -24.58
N GLY A 208 -7.38 -17.49 -24.05
CA GLY A 208 -8.05 -18.80 -24.07
C GLY A 208 -7.26 -19.88 -23.34
N GLY A 209 -6.55 -19.52 -22.26
CA GLY A 209 -5.79 -20.45 -21.43
C GLY A 209 -4.48 -20.95 -22.03
N ARG A 210 -4.01 -20.43 -23.17
CA ARG A 210 -2.62 -20.65 -23.60
C ARG A 210 -1.73 -19.76 -22.73
N GLY A 211 -0.95 -20.40 -21.85
CA GLY A 211 -0.03 -19.74 -20.93
C GLY A 211 0.98 -18.82 -21.62
N PHE A 212 1.73 -18.09 -20.80
CA PHE A 212 2.69 -17.06 -21.20
C PHE A 212 3.89 -17.62 -21.99
N GLY A 213 3.70 -17.95 -23.27
CA GLY A 213 4.68 -18.64 -24.11
C GLY A 213 5.85 -17.80 -24.64
N THR A 214 5.97 -16.53 -24.28
CA THR A 214 7.09 -15.67 -24.71
C THR A 214 7.97 -15.28 -23.52
N GLY A 215 9.29 -15.44 -23.68
CA GLY A 215 10.30 -15.40 -22.62
C GLY A 215 10.41 -14.12 -21.77
N TYR A 216 9.57 -13.11 -22.00
CA TYR A 216 9.43 -11.92 -21.16
C TYR A 216 8.40 -12.08 -20.03
N PHE A 217 7.54 -13.10 -20.08
CA PHE A 217 6.46 -13.31 -19.12
C PHE A 217 6.69 -14.51 -18.19
N ARG A 218 7.82 -15.21 -18.32
CA ARG A 218 8.17 -16.37 -17.48
C ARG A 218 8.36 -15.96 -16.03
N GLU A 219 8.77 -14.73 -15.79
CA GLU A 219 9.02 -14.22 -14.45
C GLU A 219 7.72 -13.70 -13.81
N TRP A 220 6.75 -13.22 -14.59
CA TRP A 220 5.38 -12.94 -14.10
C TRP A 220 4.66 -14.21 -13.66
N GLU A 221 4.94 -15.34 -14.32
CA GLU A 221 4.52 -16.67 -13.85
C GLU A 221 5.06 -16.96 -12.44
N ASN A 222 6.28 -16.54 -12.10
CA ASN A 222 6.83 -16.75 -10.76
C ASN A 222 6.11 -15.90 -9.69
N ILE A 223 5.75 -14.64 -9.97
CA ILE A 223 4.89 -13.84 -9.06
C ILE A 223 3.54 -14.54 -8.89
N TYR A 224 2.94 -14.99 -9.98
CA TYR A 224 1.67 -15.68 -9.95
C TYR A 224 1.76 -16.95 -9.11
N GLN A 225 2.76 -17.80 -9.34
CA GLN A 225 2.99 -19.02 -8.56
C GLN A 225 3.23 -18.72 -7.08
N PHE A 226 3.92 -17.62 -6.77
CA PHE A 226 4.11 -17.16 -5.38
C PHE A 226 2.80 -16.67 -4.76
N VAL A 227 2.08 -15.74 -5.38
CA VAL A 227 0.78 -15.27 -4.85
C VAL A 227 -0.20 -16.43 -4.72
N HIS A 228 -0.22 -17.34 -5.69
CA HIS A 228 -1.00 -18.57 -5.64
C HIS A 228 -0.52 -19.51 -4.52
N SER A 229 0.76 -19.58 -4.19
CA SER A 229 1.26 -20.39 -3.07
C SER A 229 0.79 -19.84 -1.72
N PHE A 230 0.72 -18.51 -1.55
CA PHE A 230 0.12 -17.91 -0.34
C PHE A 230 -1.36 -18.26 -0.21
N GLN A 231 -2.11 -18.22 -1.33
CA GLN A 231 -3.50 -18.63 -1.34
C GLN A 231 -3.67 -20.11 -1.01
N GLN A 232 -2.75 -20.95 -1.48
CA GLN A 232 -2.74 -22.38 -1.18
C GLN A 232 -2.43 -22.65 0.30
N GLU A 233 -1.47 -21.94 0.90
CA GLU A 233 -1.17 -22.05 2.34
C GLU A 233 -2.35 -21.60 3.21
N LYS A 234 -3.00 -20.47 2.86
CA LYS A 234 -4.22 -19.99 3.52
C LYS A 234 -5.35 -21.01 3.42
N GLN A 235 -5.51 -21.64 2.26
CA GLN A 235 -6.50 -22.71 2.04
C GLN A 235 -6.19 -23.95 2.89
N GLU A 236 -4.93 -24.34 3.01
CA GLU A 236 -4.50 -25.46 3.86
C GLU A 236 -4.76 -25.19 5.34
N MET A 237 -4.51 -23.96 5.81
CA MET A 237 -4.84 -23.57 7.18
C MET A 237 -6.34 -23.59 7.43
N ALA A 238 -7.16 -23.12 6.47
CA ALA A 238 -8.61 -23.16 6.59
C ALA A 238 -9.15 -24.61 6.70
N TYR A 239 -8.62 -25.55 5.90
CA TYR A 239 -8.96 -26.97 6.03
C TYR A 239 -8.54 -27.54 7.40
N LYS A 240 -7.36 -27.18 7.91
CA LYS A 240 -6.89 -27.60 9.24
C LYS A 240 -7.78 -27.06 10.37
N VAL A 241 -8.21 -25.79 10.30
CA VAL A 241 -9.11 -25.17 11.29
C VAL A 241 -10.47 -25.90 11.34
N LEU A 242 -11.00 -26.29 10.18
CA LEU A 242 -12.24 -27.07 10.10
C LEU A 242 -12.03 -28.57 10.35
N GLY A 243 -10.79 -29.05 10.47
CA GLY A 243 -10.48 -30.48 10.67
C GLY A 243 -10.78 -31.36 9.45
N LEU A 244 -10.74 -30.78 8.24
CA LEU A 244 -11.10 -31.45 6.99
C LEU A 244 -9.86 -31.73 6.12
N ASP A 245 -9.94 -32.76 5.29
CA ASP A 245 -8.94 -33.03 4.27
C ASP A 245 -9.16 -32.15 3.03
N ARG A 246 -8.11 -31.94 2.22
CA ARG A 246 -8.17 -31.13 0.99
C ARG A 246 -9.16 -31.68 -0.04
N ALA A 247 -9.45 -32.98 0.05
CA ALA A 247 -10.42 -33.68 -0.79
C ALA A 247 -11.87 -33.62 -0.26
N ALA A 248 -12.13 -32.89 0.83
CA ALA A 248 -13.47 -32.78 1.42
C ALA A 248 -14.49 -32.20 0.44
N LYS A 249 -15.70 -32.77 0.44
CA LYS A 249 -16.79 -32.30 -0.41
C LYS A 249 -17.34 -30.98 0.12
N PRO A 250 -17.99 -30.16 -0.73
CA PRO A 250 -18.63 -28.91 -0.28
C PRO A 250 -19.68 -29.17 0.81
N GLU A 251 -20.39 -30.29 0.70
CA GLU A 251 -21.37 -30.74 1.69
C GLU A 251 -20.70 -30.97 3.04
N ASP A 252 -19.51 -31.59 3.06
CA ASP A 252 -18.73 -31.87 4.27
C ASP A 252 -18.23 -30.57 4.91
N ILE A 253 -17.78 -29.60 4.11
CA ILE A 253 -17.35 -28.27 4.58
C ILE A 253 -18.53 -27.56 5.27
N GLN A 254 -19.70 -27.55 4.63
CA GLN A 254 -20.89 -26.90 5.19
C GLN A 254 -21.43 -27.62 6.42
N TYR A 255 -21.39 -28.95 6.44
CA TYR A 255 -21.80 -29.76 7.57
C TYR A 255 -20.91 -29.50 8.80
N THR A 256 -19.60 -29.60 8.61
CA THR A 256 -18.60 -29.45 9.69
C THR A 256 -18.60 -28.02 10.24
N TYR A 257 -18.75 -27.01 9.38
CA TYR A 257 -18.95 -25.62 9.81
C TYR A 257 -20.16 -25.47 10.75
N ARG A 258 -21.31 -26.05 10.40
CA ARG A 258 -22.53 -25.96 11.23
C ARG A 258 -22.37 -26.67 12.57
N GLU A 259 -21.62 -27.77 12.63
CA GLU A 259 -21.32 -28.47 13.88
C GLU A 259 -20.38 -27.65 14.77
N LEU A 260 -19.28 -27.15 14.21
CA LEU A 260 -18.28 -26.34 14.92
C LEU A 260 -18.87 -25.02 15.45
N VAL A 261 -19.73 -24.37 14.67
CA VAL A 261 -20.47 -23.16 15.10
C VAL A 261 -21.37 -23.44 16.31
N LYS A 262 -22.09 -24.57 16.32
CA LYS A 262 -22.95 -24.94 17.47
C LYS A 262 -22.12 -25.30 18.70
N LEU A 263 -20.96 -25.92 18.50
CA LEU A 263 -20.05 -26.34 19.56
C LEU A 263 -19.36 -25.15 20.23
N TRP A 264 -18.94 -24.16 19.44
CA TRP A 264 -18.18 -22.99 19.90
C TRP A 264 -19.02 -21.71 20.01
N HIS A 265 -20.35 -21.80 19.91
CA HIS A 265 -21.21 -20.63 20.07
C HIS A 265 -21.02 -19.99 21.47
N PRO A 266 -20.84 -18.66 21.56
CA PRO A 266 -20.59 -17.98 22.84
C PRO A 266 -21.73 -18.16 23.85
N ASP A 267 -22.98 -18.33 23.38
CA ASP A 267 -24.12 -18.59 24.28
C ASP A 267 -24.06 -19.94 25.00
N HIS A 268 -23.45 -20.96 24.39
CA HIS A 268 -23.32 -22.30 24.98
C HIS A 268 -22.05 -22.42 25.84
N ASN A 269 -21.06 -21.55 25.62
CA ASN A 269 -19.74 -21.59 26.26
C ASN A 269 -19.50 -20.40 27.19
N ARG A 270 -20.53 -20.02 27.99
CA ARG A 270 -20.47 -18.87 28.92
C ARG A 270 -19.36 -18.93 29.97
N HIS A 271 -18.81 -20.13 30.22
CA HIS A 271 -17.71 -20.36 31.16
C HIS A 271 -16.32 -20.11 30.54
N ARG A 272 -16.23 -20.02 29.20
CA ARG A 272 -14.97 -19.82 28.43
C ARG A 272 -15.20 -18.90 27.22
N VAL A 273 -15.84 -17.76 27.47
CA VAL A 273 -16.31 -16.83 26.41
C VAL A 273 -15.17 -16.40 25.47
N GLN A 274 -14.00 -16.05 26.02
CA GLN A 274 -12.86 -15.58 25.23
C GLN A 274 -12.34 -16.65 24.27
N GLU A 275 -12.18 -17.88 24.73
CA GLU A 275 -11.72 -19.00 23.90
C GLU A 275 -12.77 -19.38 22.84
N ALA A 276 -14.04 -19.38 23.22
CA ALA A 276 -15.14 -19.67 22.31
C ALA A 276 -15.29 -18.61 21.21
N GLU A 277 -15.16 -17.33 21.56
CA GLU A 277 -15.20 -16.22 20.61
C GLU A 277 -14.04 -16.29 19.62
N GLN A 278 -12.81 -16.54 20.11
CA GLN A 278 -11.65 -16.68 19.24
C GLN A 278 -11.79 -17.86 18.27
N ARG A 279 -12.21 -19.02 18.76
CA ARG A 279 -12.48 -20.19 17.91
C ARG A 279 -13.61 -19.95 16.91
N PHE A 280 -14.67 -19.26 17.33
CA PHE A 280 -15.80 -18.94 16.47
C PHE A 280 -15.37 -18.06 15.29
N ILE A 281 -14.55 -17.04 15.54
CA ILE A 281 -13.99 -16.18 14.49
C ILE A 281 -13.11 -16.99 13.52
N GLU A 282 -12.19 -17.82 14.04
CA GLU A 282 -11.32 -18.69 13.23
C GLU A 282 -12.14 -19.62 12.30
N ILE A 283 -13.19 -20.25 12.85
CA ILE A 283 -14.08 -21.17 12.10
C ILE A 283 -14.83 -20.43 10.99
N GLN A 284 -15.31 -19.21 11.28
CA GLN A 284 -16.04 -18.41 10.31
C GLN A 284 -15.13 -17.95 9.16
N GLU A 285 -13.92 -17.46 9.48
CA GLU A 285 -12.94 -17.05 8.48
C GLU A 285 -12.50 -18.22 7.58
N ALA A 286 -12.29 -19.41 8.17
CA ALA A 286 -11.95 -20.62 7.42
C ALA A 286 -13.05 -21.01 6.43
N TYR A 287 -14.31 -20.99 6.86
CA TYR A 287 -15.46 -21.30 6.00
C TYR A 287 -15.64 -20.29 4.87
N GLU A 288 -15.51 -19.00 5.15
CA GLU A 288 -15.61 -17.94 4.14
C GLU A 288 -14.50 -18.06 3.09
N THR A 289 -13.26 -18.34 3.53
CA THR A 289 -12.10 -18.54 2.66
C THR A 289 -12.32 -19.70 1.69
N LEU A 290 -12.73 -20.88 2.19
CA LEU A 290 -12.97 -22.06 1.35
C LEU A 290 -14.15 -21.85 0.38
N THR A 291 -15.19 -21.15 0.83
CA THR A 291 -16.39 -20.87 0.01
C THR A 291 -16.07 -19.90 -1.12
N HIS A 292 -15.28 -18.85 -0.85
CA HIS A 292 -14.87 -17.86 -1.83
C HIS A 292 -13.97 -18.47 -2.92
N MET A 293 -12.93 -19.22 -2.51
CA MET A 293 -11.99 -19.89 -3.42
C MET A 293 -12.65 -20.89 -4.37
N ARG A 294 -13.70 -21.55 -3.91
CA ARG A 294 -14.45 -22.51 -4.73
C ARG A 294 -15.31 -21.81 -5.78
N LYS A 295 -15.87 -20.63 -5.47
CA LYS A 295 -16.65 -19.83 -6.43
C LYS A 295 -15.79 -19.25 -7.55
N SER A 296 -14.51 -18.98 -7.29
CA SER A 296 -13.59 -18.38 -8.27
C SER A 296 -12.95 -19.39 -9.23
N LYS A 297 -13.22 -20.70 -9.10
CA LYS A 297 -12.70 -21.72 -10.02
C LYS A 297 -13.72 -21.94 -11.16
N PRO A 298 -13.56 -21.31 -12.34
CA PRO A 298 -14.43 -21.58 -13.48
C PRO A 298 -14.19 -23.02 -13.95
N THR A 299 -15.26 -23.80 -14.04
CA THR A 299 -15.35 -25.05 -14.82
C THR A 299 -15.19 -24.79 -16.30
#